data_AF-A0A2T0API3-F1
#
_entry.id   AF-A0A2T0API3-F1
#
_cell.length_a   1.000
_cell.length_b   1.000
_cell.length_c   1.000
_cell.angle_alpha   90.00
_cell.angle_beta   90.00
_cell.angle_gamma   90.00
#
_symmetry.space_group_name_H-M   'P 1'
#
loop_
_entity.id
_entity.type
_entity.pdbx_description
1 polymer ?
#
loop_
_entity_poly.entity_id
_entity_poly.type
_entity_poly.pdbx_seq_one_letter_code
_entity_poly.pdbx_strand_id
1 'polypeptide(L)' 'MSILYNYFVSCWRLNPNFNEENLNNAVAKGFITEEEKAKILKIEREFLE' A
#
# COMPACT_ATOMS: atom_id res chain seq x y z
N MET A 1 6.22 4.12 -12.33
CA MET A 1 5.45 4.20 -11.08
C MET A 1 3.98 4.16 -11.43
N SER A 2 3.24 3.24 -10.83
CA SER A 2 1.82 3.02 -11.10
C SER A 2 0.99 4.23 -10.67
N ILE A 3 -0.09 4.51 -11.41
CA ILE A 3 -0.97 5.67 -11.16
C ILE A 3 -1.53 5.64 -9.73
N LEU A 4 -1.85 4.44 -9.22
CA LEU A 4 -2.43 4.24 -7.90
C LEU A 4 -1.40 4.09 -6.77
N TYR A 5 -0.10 4.21 -7.06
CA TYR A 5 0.95 4.02 -6.05
C TYR A 5 0.74 4.91 -4.81
N ASN A 6 0.57 6.22 -5.01
CA ASN A 6 0.38 7.16 -3.91
C ASN A 6 -0.91 6.92 -3.13
N TYR A 7 -1.97 6.42 -3.80
CA TYR A 7 -3.20 6.04 -3.14
C TYR A 7 -2.96 4.88 -2.15
N PHE A 8 -2.26 3.84 -2.58
CA PHE A 8 -1.94 2.70 -1.70
C PHE A 8 -0.96 3.07 -0.58
N VAL A 9 -0.04 4.01 -0.80
CA VAL A 9 0.79 4.60 0.26
C VAL A 9 -0.07 5.26 1.34
N SER A 10 -1.03 6.11 0.95
CA SER A 10 -1.93 6.78 1.90
C SER A 10 -2.80 5.77 2.66
N CYS A 11 -3.34 4.75 1.97
CA CYS A 11 -4.08 3.68 2.63
C CYS A 11 -3.22 2.95 3.67
N TRP A 12 -1.99 2.58 3.32
CA TRP A 12 -1.06 1.92 4.24
C TRP A 12 -0.75 2.76 5.48
N ARG A 13 -0.43 4.04 5.28
CA ARG A 13 -0.03 4.95 6.37
C ARG A 13 -1.17 5.23 7.35
N LEU A 14 -2.37 5.50 6.82
CA LEU A 14 -3.43 6.16 7.59
C LEU A 14 -4.57 5.23 8.02
N ASN A 15 -4.78 4.12 7.32
CA ASN A 15 -5.90 3.23 7.60
C ASN A 15 -5.44 2.03 8.46
N PRO A 16 -5.86 1.92 9.74
CA PRO A 16 -5.46 0.83 10.62
C PRO A 16 -5.92 -0.55 10.14
N ASN A 17 -7.02 -0.61 9.41
CA ASN A 17 -7.58 -1.86 8.87
C ASN A 17 -6.96 -2.25 7.52
N PHE A 18 -6.17 -1.39 6.90
CA PHE A 18 -5.47 -1.70 5.66
C PHE A 18 -4.21 -2.50 5.97
N ASN A 19 -4.02 -3.64 5.29
CA ASN A 19 -2.96 -4.61 5.61
C ASN A 19 -2.27 -5.16 4.34
N GLU A 20 -1.33 -6.08 4.53
CA GLU A 20 -0.56 -6.66 3.42
C GLU A 20 -1.44 -7.46 2.43
N GLU A 21 -2.53 -8.09 2.87
CA GLU A 21 -3.46 -8.80 1.99
C GLU A 21 -4.12 -7.83 1.00
N ASN A 22 -4.43 -6.61 1.42
CA ASN A 22 -4.93 -5.59 0.51
C ASN A 22 -3.89 -5.21 -0.56
N LEU A 23 -2.61 -5.15 -0.19
CA LEU A 23 -1.53 -4.90 -1.15
C LEU A 23 -1.33 -6.08 -2.11
N ASN A 24 -1.40 -7.32 -1.62
CA ASN A 24 -1.35 -8.53 -2.45
C ASN A 24 -2.48 -8.52 -3.49
N ASN A 25 -3.69 -8.16 -3.07
CA ASN A 25 -4.83 -8.01 -3.98
C ASN A 25 -4.63 -6.88 -4.99
N ALA A 26 -3.99 -5.78 -4.59
CA ALA A 26 -3.67 -4.67 -5.50
C ALA A 26 -2.65 -5.09 -6.57
N VAL A 27 -1.64 -5.89 -6.19
CA VAL A 27 -0.67 -6.45 -7.14
C VAL A 27 -1.33 -7.47 -8.07
N ALA A 28 -2.13 -8.39 -7.54
CA ALA A 28 -2.85 -9.39 -8.35
C ALA A 28 -3.80 -8.76 -9.38
N LYS A 29 -4.36 -7.58 -9.08
CA LYS A 29 -5.19 -6.79 -10.00
C LYS A 29 -4.40 -5.88 -10.94
N GLY A 30 -3.07 -5.83 -10.80
CA GLY A 30 -2.19 -4.99 -11.63
C GLY A 30 -2.26 -3.49 -11.31
N PHE A 31 -2.74 -3.10 -10.12
CA PHE A 31 -2.82 -1.70 -9.73
C PHE A 31 -1.48 -1.12 -9.28
N ILE A 32 -0.62 -1.98 -8.73
CA ILE A 32 0.77 -1.69 -8.36
C ILE A 32 1.63 -2.93 -8.69
N THR A 33 2.95 -2.75 -8.79
CA THR A 33 3.89 -3.87 -9.00
C THR A 33 4.34 -4.51 -7.68
N GLU A 34 4.94 -5.69 -7.74
CA GLU A 34 5.59 -6.33 -6.57
C GLU A 34 6.68 -5.43 -5.95
N GLU A 35 7.45 -4.73 -6.78
CA GLU A 35 8.47 -3.79 -6.31
C GLU A 35 7.84 -2.61 -5.53
N GLU A 36 6.71 -2.11 -6.02
CA GLU A 36 5.97 -1.03 -5.36
C GLU A 36 5.35 -1.47 -4.05
N LYS A 37 4.76 -2.67 -3.99
CA LYS A 37 4.33 -3.29 -2.73
C LYS A 37 5.49 -3.35 -1.73
N ALA A 38 6.66 -3.83 -2.15
CA ALA A 38 7.83 -3.95 -1.28
C ALA A 38 8.33 -2.59 -0.77
N LYS A 39 8.15 -1.50 -1.54
CA LYS A 39 8.42 -0.13 -1.09
C LYS A 39 7.39 0.33 -0.06
N ILE A 40 6.11 0.09 -0.29
CA ILE A 40 5.03 0.48 0.62
C ILE A 40 5.17 -0.21 1.98
N LEU A 41 5.49 -1.50 2.02
CA LEU A 41 5.67 -2.26 3.27
C LEU A 41 6.80 -1.74 4.17
N LYS A 42 7.73 -0.94 3.63
CA LYS A 42 8.82 -0.30 4.39
C LYS A 42 8.45 1.06 4.97
N ILE A 43 7.27 1.58 4.64
CA ILE A 43 6.80 2.89 5.11
C ILE A 43 6.25 2.75 6.53
N GLU A 44 6.71 3.64 7.42
CA GLU A 44 6.19 3.76 8.78
C GLU A 44 4.71 4.15 8.78
N ARG A 45 3.93 3.53 9.67
CA ARG A 45 2.49 3.77 9.77
C ARG A 45 2.23 4.87 10.79
N GLU A 46 1.39 5.83 10.42
CA GLU A 46 1.00 6.94 11.28
C GLU A 46 -0.47 6.77 11.61
N PHE A 47 -0.73 6.20 12.79
CA PHE A 47 -2.08 6.20 13.34
C PHE A 47 -2.22 7.47 14.17
N LEU A 48 -3.10 8.37 13.75
CA LEU A 48 -3.53 9.47 14.61
C LEU A 48 -4.37 8.86 15.73
N GLU A 49 -3.87 8.98 16.97
CA GLU A 49 -4.57 8.59 18.20
C GLU A 49 -5.87 9.39 18.41
#